data_AF-A0A7L2L5A4-F1
#
_entry.id   AF-A0A7L2L5A4-F1
#
_cell.length_a   1.000
_cell.length_b   1.000
_cell.length_c   1.000
_cell.angle_alpha   90.00
_cell.angle_beta   90.00
_cell.angle_gamma   90.00
#
_symmetry.space_group_name_H-M   'P 1'
#
loop_
_entity.id
_entity.type
_entity.pdbx_description
1 polymer ?
#
loop_
_entity_poly.entity_id
_entity_poly.type
_entity_poly.pdbx_seq_one_letter_code
_entity_poly.pdbx_strand_id
1 'polypeptide(L)'
;SRLRRLAMMLNSSCCPNPLALMDVKGFHPHDVTVTMNDGRVTVSAERKEEHNTCRGKAASYRRFTKQFNLPPCCENEVTCSV
;
A
#
# COMPACT_ATOMS: atom_id res chain seq x y z
N SER A 1 5.05 20.56 38.09
CA SER A 1 6.12 19.64 37.64
C SER A 1 6.00 19.43 36.14
N ARG A 2 7.07 19.76 35.40
CA ARG A 2 7.14 19.92 33.93
C ARG A 2 7.06 18.61 33.12
N LEU A 3 6.47 17.56 33.68
CA LEU A 3 6.55 16.19 33.16
C LEU A 3 5.36 15.77 32.28
N ARG A 4 4.26 16.53 32.24
CA ARG A 4 3.07 16.18 31.43
C ARG A 4 3.13 16.62 29.96
N ARG A 5 4.12 17.44 29.57
CA ARG A 5 4.24 17.99 28.19
C ARG A 5 5.31 17.31 27.32
N LEU A 6 6.13 16.40 27.87
CA LEU A 6 7.24 15.78 27.16
C LEU A 6 6.86 14.49 26.39
N ALA A 7 5.62 14.01 26.50
CA ALA A 7 5.18 12.79 25.82
C ALA A 7 4.79 12.99 24.34
N MET A 8 4.82 14.22 23.81
CA MET A 8 4.40 14.52 22.42
C MET A 8 5.55 14.86 21.46
N MET A 9 6.81 14.88 21.91
CA MET A 9 7.95 15.27 21.05
C MET A 9 8.93 14.11 20.76
N LEU A 10 8.39 12.89 20.78
CA LEU A 10 9.03 11.61 20.45
C LEU A 10 9.50 11.34 19.03
N ASN A 11 8.90 11.98 18.02
CA ASN A 11 8.84 11.38 16.67
C ASN A 11 9.21 12.38 15.58
N SER A 12 10.28 13.17 15.76
CA SER A 12 10.89 13.91 14.64
C SER A 12 12.00 13.07 14.00
N SER A 13 11.68 11.88 13.51
CA SER A 13 12.49 11.31 12.43
C SER A 13 12.04 12.01 11.16
N CYS A 14 12.93 12.75 10.51
CA CYS A 14 12.70 13.38 9.20
C CYS A 14 12.38 12.36 8.09
N CYS A 15 12.37 11.08 8.43
CA CYS A 15 11.86 9.97 7.65
C CYS A 15 10.53 9.52 8.29
N PRO A 16 9.37 9.75 7.67
CA PRO A 16 8.12 9.18 8.14
C PRO A 16 8.20 7.65 8.06
N ASN A 17 7.93 6.95 9.16
CA ASN A 17 7.77 5.49 9.11
C ASN A 17 6.58 5.15 8.21
N PRO A 18 6.69 4.16 7.30
CA PRO A 18 5.60 3.81 6.41
C PRO A 18 4.40 3.29 7.21
N LEU A 19 3.21 3.81 6.91
CA LEU A 19 1.96 3.39 7.56
C LEU A 19 1.60 1.93 7.25
N ALA A 20 2.04 1.44 6.09
CA ALA A 20 1.86 0.05 5.67
C ALA A 20 3.03 -0.41 4.80
N LEU A 21 3.41 -1.68 4.97
CA LEU A 21 4.30 -2.39 4.06
C LEU A 21 3.52 -3.56 3.46
N MET A 22 3.61 -3.74 2.14
CA MET A 22 2.89 -4.79 1.41
C MET A 22 3.84 -5.51 0.46
N ASP A 23 3.79 -6.84 0.49
CA ASP A 23 4.45 -7.67 -0.51
C ASP A 23 3.58 -7.75 -1.76
N VAL A 24 4.02 -7.09 -2.83
CA VAL A 24 3.38 -7.09 -4.15
C VAL A 24 4.13 -7.96 -5.16
N LYS A 25 4.97 -8.90 -4.69
CA LYS A 25 5.75 -9.78 -5.57
C LYS A 25 4.87 -10.56 -6.54
N GLY A 26 5.24 -10.48 -7.82
CA GLY A 26 4.53 -11.12 -8.93
C GLY A 26 3.55 -10.21 -9.66
N PHE A 27 3.36 -8.98 -9.21
CA PHE A 27 2.63 -7.93 -9.95
C PHE A 27 3.61 -6.94 -10.57
N HIS A 28 3.29 -6.43 -11.76
CA HIS A 28 4.04 -5.30 -12.31
C HIS A 28 3.65 -4.04 -11.52
N PRO A 29 4.55 -3.06 -11.30
CA PRO A 29 4.19 -1.81 -10.63
C PRO A 29 2.98 -1.10 -11.26
N HIS A 30 2.79 -1.23 -12.58
CA HIS A 30 1.62 -0.69 -13.31
C HIS A 30 0.31 -1.43 -13.05
N ASP A 31 0.37 -2.67 -12.56
CA ASP A 31 -0.81 -3.46 -12.19
C ASP A 31 -1.30 -3.08 -10.79
N VAL A 32 -0.51 -2.32 -10.03
CA VAL A 32 -0.81 -1.89 -8.66
C VAL A 32 -1.49 -0.53 -8.68
N THR A 33 -2.70 -0.48 -8.13
CA THR A 33 -3.50 0.73 -7.97
C THR A 33 -3.65 1.05 -6.50
N VAL A 34 -3.40 2.32 -6.15
CA VAL A 34 -3.64 2.87 -4.82
C VAL A 34 -4.71 3.94 -4.93
N THR A 35 -5.81 3.78 -4.19
CA THR A 35 -6.87 4.77 -4.12
C THR A 35 -7.10 5.20 -2.68
N MET A 36 -7.45 6.47 -2.50
CA MET A 36 -7.83 7.02 -1.21
C MET A 36 -9.26 7.54 -1.30
N ASN A 37 -10.10 7.10 -0.37
CA ASN A 37 -11.48 7.54 -0.27
C ASN A 37 -11.87 7.61 1.21
N ASP A 38 -12.32 8.77 1.67
CA ASP A 38 -12.87 8.97 3.02
C ASP A 38 -11.93 8.47 4.14
N GLY A 39 -10.67 8.95 4.13
CA GLY A 39 -9.66 8.56 5.12
C GLY A 39 -9.22 7.09 5.03
N ARG A 40 -9.63 6.34 4.01
CA ARG A 40 -9.27 4.93 3.81
C ARG A 40 -8.46 4.78 2.54
N VAL A 41 -7.31 4.12 2.66
CA VAL A 41 -6.46 3.75 1.54
C VAL A 41 -6.79 2.32 1.13
N THR A 42 -6.96 2.11 -0.16
CA THR A 42 -7.12 0.81 -0.79
C THR A 42 -5.95 0.58 -1.74
N VAL A 43 -5.21 -0.51 -1.52
CA VAL A 43 -4.17 -0.98 -2.44
C VAL A 43 -4.72 -2.23 -3.10
N SER A 44 -4.75 -2.25 -4.44
CA SER A 44 -5.19 -3.40 -5.21
C SER A 44 -4.23 -3.68 -6.34
N ALA A 45 -4.08 -4.95 -6.70
CA ALA A 45 -3.34 -5.36 -7.88
C ALA A 45 -4.07 -6.48 -8.61
N GLU A 46 -4.07 -6.43 -9.94
CA GLU A 46 -4.72 -7.44 -10.76
C GLU A 46 -3.87 -7.76 -11.99
N ARG A 47 -3.63 -9.05 -12.22
CA ARG A 47 -2.80 -9.50 -13.33
C ARG A 47 -3.36 -10.76 -13.96
N LYS A 48 -3.41 -10.75 -15.29
CA LYS A 48 -3.69 -11.91 -16.13
C LYS A 48 -2.47 -12.18 -17.00
N GLU A 49 -1.96 -13.41 -16.97
CA GLU A 49 -0.87 -13.84 -17.85
C GLU A 49 -1.35 -14.99 -18.73
N GLU A 50 -1.11 -14.88 -20.03
CA GLU A 50 -1.33 -15.96 -20.97
C GLU A 50 0.02 -16.61 -21.32
N HIS A 51 0.09 -17.93 -21.27
CA HIS A 51 1.28 -18.68 -21.59
C HIS A 51 0.96 -19.87 -22.49
N ASN A 52 1.88 -20.16 -23.42
CA ASN A 52 1.79 -21.32 -24.28
C ASN A 52 2.37 -22.54 -23.53
N THR A 53 1.64 -23.64 -23.54
CA THR A 53 2.08 -24.93 -23.01
C THR A 53 2.12 -25.95 -24.14
N CYS A 54 2.78 -27.09 -23.92
CA CYS A 54 2.76 -28.22 -24.86
C CYS A 54 1.34 -28.74 -25.14
N ARG A 55 0.34 -28.41 -24.30
CA ARG A 55 -1.07 -28.82 -24.43
C ARG A 55 -1.97 -27.71 -25.00
N GLY A 56 -1.43 -26.54 -25.33
CA GLY A 56 -2.18 -25.37 -25.84
C GLY A 56 -1.99 -24.11 -25.00
N LYS A 57 -2.87 -23.13 -25.17
CA LYS A 57 -2.84 -21.87 -24.41
C LYS A 57 -3.42 -22.07 -23.02
N ALA A 58 -2.72 -21.56 -22.01
CA ALA A 58 -3.17 -21.50 -20.63
C ALA A 58 -3.14 -20.06 -20.13
N ALA A 59 -3.99 -19.75 -19.16
CA ALA A 59 -4.04 -18.43 -18.54
C ALA A 59 -3.98 -18.57 -17.02
N SER A 60 -3.18 -17.73 -16.38
CA SER A 60 -3.19 -17.53 -14.93
C SER A 60 -3.77 -16.16 -14.60
N TYR A 61 -4.48 -16.09 -13.48
CA TYR A 61 -5.08 -14.87 -12.99
C TYR A 61 -4.77 -14.72 -11.52
N ARG A 62 -4.33 -13.53 -11.11
CA ARG A 62 -4.05 -13.21 -9.72
C ARG A 62 -4.60 -11.83 -9.40
N ARG A 63 -5.27 -11.70 -8.26
CA ARG A 63 -5.76 -10.44 -7.71
C ARG A 63 -5.42 -10.33 -6.22
N PHE A 64 -5.14 -9.12 -5.78
CA PHE A 64 -4.95 -8.75 -4.39
C PHE A 64 -5.69 -7.43 -4.11
N THR A 65 -6.32 -7.32 -2.94
CA THR A 65 -6.89 -6.07 -2.44
C THR A 65 -6.69 -5.99 -0.94
N LYS A 66 -6.21 -4.86 -0.44
CA LYS A 66 -6.04 -4.59 0.99
C LYS A 66 -6.39 -3.15 1.30
N GLN A 67 -7.03 -2.96 2.45
CA GLN A 67 -7.54 -1.66 2.88
C GLN A 67 -7.03 -1.33 4.28
N PHE A 68 -6.77 -0.05 4.54
CA PHE A 68 -6.41 0.44 5.86
C PHE A 68 -6.92 1.88 6.05
N ASN A 69 -7.28 2.20 7.29
CA ASN A 69 -7.72 3.54 7.65
C ASN A 69 -6.50 4.38 8.03
N LEU A 70 -6.48 5.62 7.55
CA LEU A 70 -5.47 6.59 7.94
C LEU A 70 -5.79 7.18 9.30
N PRO A 71 -4.77 7.52 10.09
CA PRO A 71 -4.94 8.36 11.26
C PRO A 71 -5.59 9.72 10.87
N PRO A 72 -6.39 10.33 11.76
CA PRO A 72 -7.05 11.62 11.50
C PRO A 72 -6.09 12.78 11.20
N CYS A 73 -4.81 12.64 11.53
CA CYS A 73 -3.77 13.66 11.35
C CYS A 73 -3.02 13.58 10.01
N CYS A 74 -3.32 12.59 9.16
CA CYS A 74 -2.72 12.49 7.84
C CYS A 74 -3.54 13.34 6.86
N GLU A 75 -2.95 14.42 6.34
CA GLU A 75 -3.51 15.16 5.21
C GLU A 75 -3.62 14.23 3.98
N ASN A 76 -4.52 14.53 3.04
CA ASN A 76 -4.96 13.66 1.93
C ASN A 76 -3.88 13.27 0.89
N GLU A 77 -2.59 13.39 1.24
CA GLU A 77 -1.46 13.07 0.39
C GLU A 77 -0.91 11.67 0.73
N VAL A 78 -0.88 10.78 -0.26
CA VAL A 78 -0.30 9.44 -0.15
C VAL A 78 0.90 9.36 -1.08
N THR A 79 2.07 9.11 -0.51
CA THR A 79 3.29 8.83 -1.29
C THR A 79 3.52 7.33 -1.36
N CYS A 80 3.58 6.79 -2.58
CA CYS A 80 3.93 5.39 -2.82
C CYS A 80 5.36 5.30 -3.36
N SER A 81 6.14 4.37 -2.82
CA SER A 81 7.46 3.99 -3.35
C SER A 81 7.47 2.48 -3.57
N VAL A 82 8.08 2.05 -4.67
CA VAL A 82 8.17 0.65 -5.12
C VAL A 82 9.63 0.27 -5.28
#